data_AF-A0A7G8E1K8-F1
#
_entry.id   AF-A0A7G8E1K8-F1
#
_cell.length_a   1.000
_cell.length_b   1.000
_cell.length_c   1.000
_cell.angle_alpha   90.00
_cell.angle_beta   90.00
_cell.angle_gamma   90.00
#
_symmetry.space_group_name_H-M   'P 1'
#
loop_
_entity.id
_entity.type
_entity.pdbx_description
1 polymer ?
#
loop_
_entity_poly.entity_id
_entity_poly.type
_entity_poly.pdbx_seq_one_letter_code
_entity_poly.pdbx_strand_id
1 'polypeptide(L)' 'MAGFLLERLQHIPSVGEALHFNGLQFEITATAGLRIERVRLVLPSSEDESD' A
#
# COMPACT_ATOMS: atom_id res chain seq x y z
N MET A 1 -3.52 10.47 -1.31
CA MET A 1 -2.94 9.11 -1.17
C MET A 1 -3.98 8.05 -0.80
N ALA A 2 -4.80 8.21 0.26
CA ALA A 2 -5.80 7.21 0.63
C ALA A 2 -6.79 6.85 -0.51
N GLY A 3 -7.27 7.85 -1.27
CA GLY A 3 -8.13 7.60 -2.44
C GLY A 3 -7.49 6.75 -3.53
N PHE A 4 -6.21 7.01 -3.85
CA PHE A 4 -5.46 6.22 -4.84
C PHE A 4 -5.33 4.74 -4.43
N LEU A 5 -5.07 4.46 -3.16
CA LEU A 5 -4.98 3.08 -2.67
C LEU A 5 -6.34 2.39 -2.72
N LEU A 6 -7.42 3.07 -2.31
CA LEU A 6 -8.78 2.54 -2.40
C LEU A 6 -9.18 2.22 -3.84
N GLU A 7 -8.84 3.10 -4.79
CA GLU A 7 -9.07 2.86 -6.22
C GLU A 7 -8.30 1.66 -6.76
N ARG A 8 -7.15 1.31 -6.19
CA ARG A 8 -6.37 0.14 -6.64
C ARG A 8 -6.78 -1.16 -5.96
N LEU A 9 -7.18 -1.10 -4.70
CA LEU A 9 -7.68 -2.27 -3.97
C LEU A 9 -9.06 -2.71 -4.48
N GLN A 10 -9.90 -1.78 -4.95
CA GLN A 10 -11.26 -2.08 -5.46
C GLN A 10 -12.18 -2.76 -4.43
N HIS A 11 -11.80 -2.75 -3.15
CA HIS A 11 -12.59 -3.27 -2.03
C HIS A 11 -12.27 -2.53 -0.72
N ILE A 12 -12.92 -2.95 0.36
CA ILE A 12 -12.68 -2.40 1.70
C ILE A 12 -11.29 -2.84 2.17
N PRO A 13 -10.37 -1.91 2.50
CA PRO A 13 -9.01 -2.23 2.90
C PRO A 13 -8.95 -2.83 4.30
N SER A 14 -8.03 -3.76 4.51
CA SER A 14 -7.77 -4.38 5.82
C SER A 14 -6.35 -4.11 6.31
N VAL A 15 -6.15 -4.13 7.63
CA VAL A 15 -4.79 -4.04 8.21
C VAL A 15 -3.99 -5.28 7.85
N GLY A 16 -2.73 -5.09 7.45
CA GLY A 16 -1.82 -6.15 6.97
C GLY A 16 -1.90 -6.38 5.45
N GLU A 17 -2.83 -5.71 4.77
CA GLU A 17 -2.93 -5.76 3.32
C GLU A 17 -1.82 -4.95 2.65
N ALA A 18 -1.28 -5.46 1.55
CA ALA A 18 -0.20 -4.83 0.80
C ALA A 18 -0.52 -4.68 -0.69
N LEU A 19 -0.07 -3.56 -1.27
CA LEU A 19 -0.18 -3.25 -2.70
C LEU A 19 1.20 -2.90 -3.25
N HIS A 20 1.58 -3.51 -4.37
CA HIS A 20 2.76 -3.11 -5.13
C HIS A 20 2.38 -2.17 -6.27
N PHE A 21 3.08 -1.04 -6.38
CA PHE A 21 2.90 -0.09 -7.48
C PHE A 21 4.20 0.65 -7.78
N ASN A 22 4.63 0.64 -9.04
CA ASN A 22 5.87 1.30 -9.51
C ASN A 22 7.11 0.89 -8.69
N GLY A 23 7.25 -0.39 -8.39
CA GLY A 23 8.37 -0.91 -7.58
C GLY A 23 8.28 -0.57 -6.08
N LEU A 24 7.27 0.17 -5.66
CA LEU A 24 7.03 0.49 -4.25
C LEU A 24 6.01 -0.48 -3.66
N GLN A 25 6.20 -0.86 -2.40
CA GLN A 25 5.19 -1.62 -1.64
C GLN A 25 4.53 -0.72 -0.61
N PHE A 26 3.20 -0.74 -0.59
CA PHE A 26 2.35 -0.01 0.35
C PHE A 26 1.67 -1.02 1.26
N GLU A 27 1.92 -0.97 2.56
CA GLU A 27 1.28 -1.85 3.54
C GLU A 27 0.35 -1.04 4.45
N ILE A 28 -0.92 -1.46 4.55
CA ILE A 28 -1.91 -0.83 5.41
C ILE A 28 -1.64 -1.24 6.85
N THR A 29 -1.28 -0.27 7.69
CA THR A 29 -0.93 -0.52 9.10
C THR A 29 -1.99 -0.04 10.09
N ALA A 30 -2.94 0.80 9.64
CA ALA A 30 -4.11 1.18 10.42
C ALA A 30 -5.26 1.63 9.51
N THR A 31 -6.47 1.26 9.91
CA THR A 31 -7.73 1.73 9.31
C THR A 31 -8.66 2.25 10.41
N ALA A 32 -9.54 3.18 10.03
CA ALA A 32 -10.66 3.64 10.85
C ALA A 32 -11.94 3.43 10.03
N GLY A 33 -12.58 2.27 10.23
CA GLY A 33 -13.67 1.82 9.37
C GLY A 33 -13.20 1.64 7.92
N LEU A 34 -13.86 2.31 6.98
CA LEU A 34 -13.53 2.25 5.54
C LEU A 34 -12.33 3.12 5.13
N ARG A 35 -11.80 3.92 6.06
CA ARG A 35 -10.72 4.87 5.77
C ARG A 35 -9.37 4.29 6.18
N ILE A 36 -8.41 4.37 5.26
CA ILE A 36 -7.00 4.11 5.58
C ILE A 36 -6.47 5.29 6.41
N GLU A 37 -5.94 5.01 7.60
CA GLU A 37 -5.31 6.01 8.45
C GLU A 37 -3.79 6.04 8.31
N ARG A 38 -3.17 4.86 8.19
CA ARG A 38 -1.72 4.75 8.13
C ARG A 38 -1.28 3.70 7.13
N VAL A 39 -0.26 4.05 6.37
CA VAL A 39 0.38 3.19 5.37
C VAL A 39 1.88 3.23 5.59
N ARG A 40 2.50 2.06 5.59
CA ARG A 40 3.95 1.92 5.54
C ARG A 40 4.34 1.85 4.06
N LEU A 41 5.26 2.72 3.65
CA LEU A 41 5.90 2.63 2.35
C LEU A 41 7.20 1.85 2.53
N VAL A 42 7.37 0.79 1.74
CA VAL A 42 8.62 0.07 1.61
C VAL A 42 9.20 0.45 0.25
N LEU A 43 10.38 1.09 0.30
CA LEU A 43 11.14 1.39 -0.90
C LEU A 43 11.84 0.10 -1.36
N PRO A 44 11.92 -0.14 -2.68
CA PRO A 44 12.74 -1.23 -3.19
C PRO A 44 14.17 -0.99 -2.73
N SER A 45 14.81 -2.06 -2.25
CA SER A 45 16.23 -2.00 -1.98
C SER A 45 16.92 -1.78 -3.33
N SER A 46 18.01 -1.00 -3.38
CA SER A 46 18.75 -0.72 -4.62
C SER A 46 19.36 -1.97 -5.30
N GLU A 47 19.02 -3.16 -4.82
CA GLU A 47 19.40 -4.48 -5.36
C GLU A 47 18.33 -5.07 -6.30
N ASP A 48 17.14 -4.46 -6.41
CA ASP A 48 16.02 -4.97 -7.24
C ASP A 48 15.85 -4.25 -8.60
N GLU A 49 16.90 -3.60 -9.13
CA GLU A 49 16.92 -2.99 -10.49
C GLU A 49 17.67 -3.85 -11.52
N SER A 50 17.52 -5.17 -11.45
CA SER A 50 18.07 -6.08 -12.46
C SER A 50 17.14 -7.27 -12.72
N ASP A 51 16.20 -7.09 -13.64
CA ASP A 51 15.87 -8.08 -14.69
C ASP A 51 15.12 -7.40 -15.85
#